data_AF-A0AAJ0BVK4-F1
#
_entry.id   AF-A0AAJ0BVK4-F1
#
_cell.length_a   1.000
_cell.length_b   1.000
_cell.length_c   1.000
_cell.angle_alpha   90.00
_cell.angle_beta   90.00
_cell.angle_gamma   90.00
#
_symmetry.space_group_name_H-M   'P 1'
#
loop_
_entity.id
_entity.type
_entity.pdbx_description
1 polymer ?
#
loop_
_entity_poly.entity_id
_entity_poly.type
_entity_poly.pdbx_seq_one_letter_code
_entity_poly.pdbx_strand_id
1 'polypeptide(L)'
;MALICPANNSIPALESLPLPKDINYVITPGDNPKDKAVVACCAPNSVNLVDSCYLWCETSSQYSNKSDTLSQFGGCLRQNNRTTAITAFHEAGAASRAPTVAGVAVAALVAGLMCFA
;
A
#
# COMPACT_ATOMS: atom_id res chain seq x y z
N MET A 1 -18.76 25.26 2.39
CA MET A 1 -17.36 25.72 2.46
C MET A 1 -16.60 25.06 1.32
N ALA A 2 -15.95 25.83 0.44
CA ALA A 2 -15.08 25.24 -0.59
C ALA A 2 -13.80 24.76 0.10
N LEU A 3 -13.56 23.45 0.09
CA LEU A 3 -12.30 22.88 0.52
C LEU A 3 -11.25 23.27 -0.53
N ILE A 4 -10.36 24.20 -0.16
CA ILE A 4 -9.25 24.59 -1.02
C ILE A 4 -8.16 23.56 -0.81
N CYS A 5 -7.92 22.73 -1.83
CA CYS A 5 -6.81 21.80 -1.78
C CYS A 5 -5.48 22.53 -1.84
N PRO A 6 -4.45 22.06 -1.10
CA PRO A 6 -3.10 22.59 -1.22
C PRO A 6 -2.63 22.53 -2.66
N ALA A 7 -1.69 23.40 -3.01
CA ALA A 7 -1.09 23.37 -4.33
C ALA A 7 -0.58 21.94 -4.66
N ASN A 8 -0.79 21.52 -5.91
CA ASN A 8 -0.51 20.18 -6.43
C ASN A 8 0.99 19.81 -6.45
N ASN A 9 1.82 20.60 -5.79
CA ASN A 9 3.25 20.45 -5.59
C ASN A 9 3.57 20.10 -4.12
N SER A 10 2.60 19.62 -3.35
CA SER A 10 2.83 19.19 -1.97
C SER A 10 1.91 18.04 -1.58
N ILE A 11 2.49 17.06 -0.89
CA ILE A 11 1.77 15.97 -0.26
C ILE A 11 2.13 16.06 1.22
N PRO A 12 1.16 16.02 2.15
CA PRO A 12 1.44 16.06 3.58
C PRO A 12 2.24 14.83 3.99
N ALA A 13 2.76 14.84 5.22
CA ALA A 13 3.39 13.65 5.78
C ALA A 13 2.40 12.46 5.69
N LEU A 14 2.83 11.34 5.10
CA LEU A 14 1.96 10.17 4.94
C LEU A 14 1.46 9.63 6.29
N GLU A 15 2.21 9.91 7.36
CA GLU A 15 1.87 9.59 8.74
C GLU A 15 0.65 10.38 9.27
N SER A 16 0.45 11.62 8.80
CA SER A 16 -0.69 12.46 9.22
C SER A 16 -1.99 12.12 8.50
N LEU A 17 -1.92 11.35 7.41
CA LEU A 17 -3.09 10.90 6.67
C LEU A 17 -3.72 9.67 7.33
N PRO A 18 -5.06 9.56 7.39
CA PRO A 18 -5.79 8.40 7.92
C PRO A 18 -5.77 7.23 6.92
N LEU A 19 -4.58 6.83 6.48
CA LEU A 19 -4.34 5.74 5.54
C LEU A 19 -3.70 4.52 6.24
N PRO A 20 -4.02 3.29 5.79
CA PRO A 20 -3.46 2.07 6.37
C PRO A 20 -1.94 2.06 6.26
N LYS A 21 -1.24 1.62 7.31
CA LYS A 21 0.24 1.57 7.33
C LYS A 21 0.80 0.22 6.86
N ASP A 22 -0.07 -0.78 6.77
CA ASP A 22 0.28 -2.18 6.51
C ASP A 22 0.19 -2.58 5.03
N ILE A 23 -0.13 -1.63 4.14
CA ILE A 23 -0.25 -1.85 2.69
C ILE A 23 0.64 -0.88 1.92
N ASN A 24 1.11 -1.30 0.74
CA ASN A 24 1.82 -0.39 -0.16
C ASN A 24 0.80 0.45 -0.93
N TYR A 25 0.99 1.77 -0.96
CA TYR A 25 0.09 2.64 -1.71
C TYR A 25 0.81 3.83 -2.34
N VAL A 26 0.24 4.33 -3.43
CA VAL A 26 0.62 5.61 -4.03
C VAL A 26 -0.44 6.65 -3.72
N ILE A 27 0.01 7.90 -3.63
CA ILE A 27 -0.84 9.05 -3.43
C ILE A 27 -0.42 10.19 -4.37
N THR A 28 -1.42 10.89 -4.90
CA THR A 28 -1.27 12.01 -5.82
C THR A 28 -2.29 13.11 -5.48
N PRO A 29 -1.96 14.40 -5.64
CA PRO A 29 -2.94 15.47 -5.49
C PRO A 29 -4.13 15.31 -6.44
N GLY A 30 -5.34 15.51 -5.92
CA GLY A 30 -6.59 15.45 -6.67
C GLY A 30 -7.81 15.30 -5.76
N ASP A 31 -8.93 15.86 -6.21
CA ASP A 31 -10.23 15.86 -5.52
C ASP A 31 -11.26 14.92 -6.17
N ASN A 32 -10.96 14.41 -7.37
CA ASN A 32 -11.87 13.60 -8.16
C ASN A 32 -11.41 12.14 -8.29
N PRO A 33 -11.99 11.19 -7.51
CA PRO A 33 -11.64 9.77 -7.59
C PRO A 33 -12.06 9.12 -8.92
N LYS A 34 -12.86 9.79 -9.74
CA LYS A 34 -13.23 9.35 -11.10
C LYS A 34 -12.30 9.91 -12.17
N ASP A 35 -11.18 10.52 -11.79
CA ASP A 35 -10.17 10.95 -12.75
C ASP A 35 -9.69 9.76 -13.57
N LYS A 36 -9.93 9.82 -14.88
CA LYS A 36 -9.69 8.69 -15.78
C LYS A 36 -8.22 8.24 -15.79
N ALA A 37 -7.28 9.18 -15.65
CA ALA A 37 -5.86 8.86 -15.64
C ALA A 37 -5.48 8.13 -14.35
N VAL A 38 -5.94 8.62 -13.20
CA VAL A 38 -5.68 7.97 -11.91
C VAL A 38 -6.36 6.60 -11.85
N VAL A 39 -7.61 6.48 -12.32
CA VAL A 39 -8.34 5.21 -12.40
C VAL A 39 -7.61 4.20 -13.28
N ALA A 40 -7.12 4.61 -14.46
CA ALA A 40 -6.36 3.73 -15.34
C ALA A 40 -5.05 3.25 -14.71
N CYS A 41 -4.34 4.13 -14.00
CA CYS A 41 -3.05 3.81 -13.39
C CYS A 41 -3.14 3.06 -12.07
N CYS A 42 -4.29 3.08 -11.41
CA CYS A 42 -4.56 2.34 -10.19
C CYS A 42 -5.17 0.95 -10.44
N ALA A 43 -5.65 0.67 -11.65
CA ALA A 43 -6.25 -0.61 -11.98
C ALA A 43 -5.29 -1.79 -11.69
N PRO A 44 -5.77 -2.89 -11.09
CA PRO A 44 -7.17 -3.22 -10.80
C PRO A 44 -7.73 -2.64 -9.49
N ASN A 45 -6.92 -1.94 -8.70
CA ASN A 45 -7.34 -1.38 -7.41
C ASN A 45 -8.20 -0.12 -7.60
N SER A 46 -9.09 0.11 -6.64
CA SER A 46 -9.97 1.29 -6.66
C SER A 46 -9.23 2.54 -6.20
N VAL A 47 -9.55 3.67 -6.82
CA VAL A 47 -9.05 5.00 -6.41
C VAL A 47 -9.92 5.51 -5.27
N ASN A 48 -9.28 5.93 -4.19
CA ASN A 48 -9.92 6.48 -3.01
C ASN A 48 -9.49 7.93 -2.79
N LEU A 49 -10.36 8.70 -2.14
CA LEU A 49 -10.12 10.09 -1.78
C LEU A 49 -9.81 10.18 -0.30
N VAL A 50 -8.73 10.88 0.07
CA VAL A 50 -8.37 11.19 1.46
C VAL A 50 -8.19 12.70 1.63
N ASP A 51 -8.65 13.22 2.77
CA ASP A 51 -8.69 14.66 3.10
C ASP A 51 -9.30 15.55 2.01
N SER A 52 -10.18 14.97 1.19
CA SER A 52 -10.84 15.61 0.04
C SER A 52 -9.91 16.19 -1.03
N CYS A 53 -8.59 15.95 -0.94
CA CYS A 53 -7.58 16.62 -1.76
C CYS A 53 -6.48 15.71 -2.30
N TYR A 54 -6.49 14.45 -1.88
CA TYR A 54 -5.52 13.48 -2.34
C TYR A 54 -6.19 12.20 -2.79
N LEU A 55 -5.78 11.73 -3.96
CA LEU A 55 -6.19 10.46 -4.53
C LEU A 55 -5.13 9.42 -4.21
N TRP A 56 -5.55 8.27 -3.72
CA TRP A 56 -4.66 7.17 -3.41
C TRP A 56 -5.23 5.84 -3.88
N CYS A 57 -4.34 4.89 -4.11
CA CYS A 57 -4.71 3.51 -4.39
C CYS A 57 -3.61 2.57 -3.91
N GLU A 58 -4.02 1.36 -3.54
CA GLU A 58 -3.08 0.30 -3.21
C GLU A 58 -2.26 -0.07 -4.44
N THR A 59 -0.96 -0.22 -4.27
CA THR A 59 -0.07 -0.69 -5.33
C THR A 59 0.09 -2.18 -5.23
N SER A 60 -0.05 -2.89 -6.35
CA SER A 60 0.24 -4.32 -6.39
C SER A 60 1.69 -4.59 -5.94
N SER A 61 1.94 -5.71 -5.28
CA SER A 61 3.29 -6.15 -4.83
C SER A 61 4.30 -6.37 -5.98
N GLN A 62 3.90 -6.12 -7.22
CA GLN A 62 4.73 -6.22 -8.42
C GLN A 62 5.78 -5.10 -8.51
N TYR A 63 5.65 -4.04 -7.72
CA TYR A 63 6.68 -3.01 -7.62
C TYR A 63 7.67 -3.35 -6.51
N SER A 64 8.89 -3.70 -6.90
CA SER A 64 9.94 -4.19 -6.01
C SER A 64 10.57 -3.11 -5.11
N ASN A 65 10.37 -1.83 -5.43
CA ASN A 65 11.02 -0.69 -4.77
C ASN A 65 10.29 0.63 -5.08
N LYS A 66 10.34 1.57 -4.12
CA LYS A 66 9.74 2.92 -4.22
C LYS A 66 10.02 3.65 -5.53
N SER A 67 11.27 3.62 -6.01
CA SER A 67 11.68 4.37 -7.21
C SER A 67 10.95 3.88 -8.46
N ASP A 68 10.79 2.57 -8.61
CA ASP A 68 10.13 1.97 -9.76
C ASP A 68 8.63 2.24 -9.71
N THR A 69 8.01 2.12 -8.53
CA THR A 69 6.59 2.47 -8.35
C THR A 69 6.30 3.90 -8.76
N LEU A 70 7.09 4.87 -8.29
CA LEU A 70 6.89 6.28 -8.60
C LEU A 70 7.12 6.56 -10.09
N SER A 71 8.14 5.94 -10.69
CA SER A 71 8.46 6.10 -12.10
C SER A 71 7.39 5.52 -13.01
N GLN A 72 6.91 4.31 -12.71
CA GLN A 72 5.86 3.64 -13.48
C GLN A 72 4.50 4.33 -13.34
N PHE A 73 4.12 4.68 -12.10
CA PHE A 73 2.87 5.42 -11.86
C PHE A 73 2.91 6.81 -12.50
N GLY A 74 4.01 7.55 -12.34
CA GLY A 74 4.21 8.84 -13.00
C GLY A 74 4.23 8.74 -14.52
N GLY A 75 4.83 7.68 -15.08
CA GLY A 75 4.80 7.38 -16.50
C GLY A 75 3.39 7.10 -17.01
N CYS A 76 2.61 6.29 -16.29
CA CYS A 76 1.22 6.00 -16.62
C CYS A 76 0.34 7.27 -16.60
N LEU A 77 0.51 8.13 -15.58
CA LEU A 77 -0.22 9.40 -15.51
C LEU A 77 0.05 10.28 -16.74
N ARG A 78 1.33 10.38 -17.15
CA ARG A 78 1.72 11.14 -18.35
C ARG A 78 1.13 10.55 -19.63
N GLN A 79 1.11 9.23 -19.77
CA GLN A 79 0.48 8.54 -20.91
C GLN A 79 -1.03 8.82 -21.00
N ASN A 80 -1.68 9.05 -19.85
CA ASN A 80 -3.09 9.42 -19.76
C ASN A 80 -3.33 10.94 -19.71
N ASN A 81 -2.37 11.75 -20.19
CA ASN A 81 -2.45 13.22 -20.25
C ASN A 81 -2.65 13.93 -18.90
N ARG A 82 -2.22 13.29 -17.80
CA ARG A 82 -2.24 13.89 -16.46
C ARG A 82 -0.84 14.29 -16.03
N THR A 83 -0.54 15.59 -16.14
CA THR A 83 0.70 16.18 -15.64
C THR A 83 0.56 16.45 -14.15
N THR A 84 0.95 15.48 -13.33
CA THR A 84 1.07 15.66 -11.87
C THR A 84 2.49 16.07 -11.52
N ALA A 85 2.64 17.09 -10.66
CA ALA A 85 3.94 17.58 -10.23
C ALA A 85 4.61 16.66 -9.20
N ILE A 86 3.83 16.03 -8.31
CA ILE A 86 4.36 15.20 -7.21
C ILE A 86 3.47 13.97 -6.96
N THR A 87 4.12 12.82 -6.77
CA THR A 87 3.51 11.58 -6.27
C THR A 87 4.32 11.10 -5.07
N ALA A 88 3.65 10.50 -4.09
CA ALA A 88 4.31 9.85 -2.96
C ALA A 88 3.92 8.38 -2.89
N PHE A 89 4.82 7.59 -2.28
CA PHE A 89 4.67 6.16 -2.12
C PHE A 89 4.92 5.82 -0.65
N HIS A 90 3.99 5.07 -0.06
CA HIS A 90 4.16 4.43 1.22
C HIS A 90 4.53 2.97 0.99
N GLU A 91 5.61 2.56 1.65
CA GLU A 91 6.01 1.17 1.72
C GLU A 91 5.58 0.64 3.08
N ALA A 92 4.77 -0.42 3.08
CA ALA A 92 4.45 -1.16 4.28
C ALA A 92 5.76 -1.69 4.85
N GLY A 93 6.13 -1.20 6.04
CA GLY A 93 7.22 -1.81 6.78
C GLY A 93 6.87 -3.27 7.00
N ALA A 94 7.76 -4.19 6.63
CA ALA A 94 7.62 -5.59 7.01
C ALA A 94 7.51 -5.59 8.55
N ALA A 95 6.30 -5.76 9.08
CA ALA A 95 6.10 -6.12 10.45
C ALA A 95 7.03 -7.30 10.65
N SER A 96 8.09 -7.09 11.43
CA SER A 96 9.10 -8.11 11.68
C SER A 96 8.33 -9.24 12.36
N ARG A 97 7.88 -10.23 11.57
CA ARG A 97 7.43 -11.50 12.10
C ARG A 97 8.69 -12.11 12.65
N ALA A 98 9.02 -11.75 13.89
CA ALA A 98 9.93 -12.52 14.70
C ALA A 98 9.37 -13.95 14.64
N PRO A 99 10.09 -14.93 14.08
CA PRO A 99 9.70 -16.30 14.30
C PRO A 99 9.86 -16.51 15.81
N THR A 100 8.76 -16.52 16.56
CA THR A 100 8.77 -17.20 17.86
C THR A 100 9.01 -18.67 17.56
N VAL A 101 10.29 -19.04 17.52
CA VAL A 101 10.75 -20.41 17.71
C VAL A 101 10.40 -20.78 19.16
N ALA A 102 9.13 -21.08 19.40
CA ALA A 102 8.70 -21.81 20.58
C ALA A 102 8.58 -23.29 20.18
N GLY A 103 9.72 -23.85 19.78
CA GLY A 103 9.86 -25.29 19.67
C GLY A 103 10.04 -25.87 21.07
N VAL A 104 8.98 -26.46 21.64
CA VAL A 104 9.04 -27.72 22.39
C VAL A 104 7.65 -28.37 22.28
N ALA A 105 7.48 -29.29 21.34
CA ALA A 105 6.37 -30.22 21.36
C ALA A 105 6.72 -31.35 22.34
N VAL A 106 6.13 -31.35 23.53
CA VAL A 106 6.14 -32.53 24.41
C VAL A 106 4.86 -33.31 24.12
N ALA A 107 4.91 -34.24 23.18
CA ALA A 107 3.87 -35.24 22.98
C ALA A 107 4.28 -36.52 23.73
N ALA A 108 3.57 -36.80 24.83
CA ALA A 108 3.68 -38.03 25.59
C ALA A 108 2.96 -39.18 24.87
N LEU A 109 3.64 -40.32 24.68
CA LEU A 109 3.00 -41.61 24.34
C LEU A 109 3.78 -42.74 25.04
N VAL A 110 3.32 -43.15 26.22
CA VAL A 110 3.70 -44.43 26.82
C VAL A 110 2.42 -45.16 27.23
N ALA A 111 1.88 -45.92 26.29
CA ALA A 111 0.89 -46.97 26.48
C ALA A 111 1.05 -47.88 25.25
N GLY A 112 1.24 -49.18 25.29
CA GLY A 112 1.38 -50.18 26.35
C GLY A 112 1.62 -51.53 25.63
N LEU A 113 1.73 -52.61 26.42
CA LEU A 113 1.71 -54.02 26.01
C LEU A 113 2.87 -54.54 25.12
N MET A 114 3.80 -55.24 25.77
CA MET A 114 4.51 -56.36 25.15
C MET A 114 4.01 -57.67 25.77
N CYS A 115 3.25 -58.43 24.97
CA CYS A 115 3.23 -59.89 25.07
C CYS A 115 4.53 -60.42 24.44
N PHE A 116 5.12 -61.47 25.04
CA PHE A 116 6.16 -62.44 24.61
C PHE A 116 7.01 -62.71 25.88
N ALA A 117 7.05 -63.89 26.50
CA ALA A 117 6.86 -65.26 26.06
C ALA A 117 6.26 -66.14 27.16
#